data_AF-A0A2A4XG56-F1
#
_entry.id   AF-A0A2A4XG56-F1
#
_cell.length_a   1.000
_cell.length_b   1.000
_cell.length_c   1.000
_cell.angle_alpha   90.00
_cell.angle_beta   90.00
_cell.angle_gamma   90.00
#
_symmetry.space_group_name_H-M   'P 1'
#
loop_
_entity.id
_entity.type
_entity.pdbx_description
1 polymer ?
#
loop_
_entity_poly.entity_id
_entity_poly.type
_entity_poly.pdbx_seq_one_letter_code
_entity_poly.pdbx_strand_id
1 'polypeptide(L)'
;MVKFIVVSSLCLFIGTVHGVLQVIRPVRAWLDSIGSPYGGPGHLIDPLAHAHINVVGGVVIFLMGASYYLLPKMSGVSLYSQRLVTHTFWWTSLGITGFYSTLMGFGIMEGLALLEDPDLVDDIHRFYGPTIGIVSTIMGIGFWVYFANIFLTVRKIRRTS
;
A
#
# COMPACT_ATOMS: atom_id res chain seq x y z
N MET A 1 -17.05 3.08 7.73
CA MET A 1 -17.07 3.22 6.26
C MET A 1 -16.45 4.51 5.79
N VAL A 2 -16.85 5.68 6.30
CA VAL A 2 -16.22 6.98 5.96
C VAL A 2 -14.69 6.97 6.06
N LYS A 3 -14.13 6.34 7.11
CA LYS A 3 -12.68 6.21 7.31
C LYS A 3 -11.95 5.60 6.09
N PHE A 4 -12.51 4.55 5.49
CA PHE A 4 -11.93 3.90 4.30
C PHE A 4 -11.93 4.84 3.10
N ILE A 5 -13.02 5.58 2.89
CA ILE A 5 -13.15 6.52 1.78
C ILE A 5 -12.15 7.67 1.95
N VAL A 6 -12.07 8.26 3.14
CA VAL A 6 -11.15 9.37 3.41
C VAL A 6 -9.69 8.96 3.20
N VAL A 7 -9.27 7.81 3.74
CA VAL A 7 -7.89 7.30 3.55
C VAL A 7 -7.63 6.99 2.08
N SER A 8 -8.56 6.32 1.41
CA SER A 8 -8.43 6.01 -0.02
C SER A 8 -8.28 7.25 -0.89
N SER A 9 -9.15 8.25 -0.70
CA SER A 9 -9.09 9.50 -1.45
C SER A 9 -7.78 10.24 -1.20
N LEU A 10 -7.30 10.22 0.05
CA LEU A 10 -6.02 10.82 0.41
C LEU A 10 -4.84 10.08 -0.22
N CYS A 11 -4.84 8.73 -0.23
CA CYS A 11 -3.81 7.94 -0.89
C CYS A 11 -3.80 8.14 -2.41
N LEU A 12 -4.97 8.22 -3.06
CA LEU A 12 -5.07 8.55 -4.49
C LEU A 12 -4.56 9.96 -4.78
N PHE A 13 -4.87 10.92 -3.92
CA PHE A 13 -4.36 12.27 -4.06
C PHE A 13 -2.82 12.30 -3.94
N ILE A 14 -2.26 11.63 -2.94
CA ILE A 14 -0.80 11.51 -2.79
C ILE A 14 -0.17 10.82 -3.99
N GLY A 15 -0.75 9.71 -4.44
CA GLY A 15 -0.23 8.96 -5.58
C GLY A 15 -0.29 9.76 -6.88
N THR A 16 -1.37 10.49 -7.15
CA THR A 16 -1.47 11.37 -8.32
C THR A 16 -0.45 12.52 -8.27
N VAL A 17 -0.28 13.17 -7.12
CA VAL A 17 0.78 14.18 -6.92
C VAL A 17 2.16 13.58 -7.15
N HIS A 18 2.42 12.39 -6.62
CA HIS A 18 3.68 11.68 -6.83
C HIS A 18 3.92 11.38 -8.32
N GLY A 19 2.90 10.92 -9.04
CA GLY A 19 3.01 10.66 -10.49
C GLY A 19 3.34 11.92 -11.30
N VAL A 20 2.74 13.06 -10.94
CA VAL A 20 3.10 14.35 -11.57
C VAL A 20 4.55 14.71 -11.28
N LEU A 21 5.00 14.56 -10.02
CA LEU A 21 6.37 14.86 -9.60
C LEU A 21 7.41 14.02 -10.36
N GLN A 22 7.13 12.74 -10.59
CA GLN A 22 8.04 11.82 -11.30
C GLN A 22 8.26 12.24 -12.76
N VAL A 23 7.29 12.87 -13.40
CA VAL A 23 7.37 13.26 -14.82
C VAL A 23 8.08 14.62 -15.01
N ILE A 24 8.26 15.40 -13.95
CA ILE A 24 8.98 16.68 -14.04
C ILE A 24 10.44 16.39 -14.44
N ARG A 25 10.91 17.02 -15.53
CA ARG A 25 12.23 16.80 -16.14
C ARG A 25 13.40 16.58 -15.15
N PRO A 26 13.65 17.45 -14.14
CA PRO A 26 14.76 17.24 -13.21
C PRO A 26 14.58 15.99 -12.34
N VAL A 27 13.36 15.65 -11.93
CA VAL A 27 13.08 14.48 -11.10
C VAL A 27 13.20 13.20 -11.92
N ARG A 28 12.62 13.18 -13.13
CA ARG A 28 12.74 12.05 -14.06
C ARG A 28 14.20 11.76 -14.39
N ALA A 29 15.00 12.79 -14.67
CA ALA A 29 16.42 12.64 -14.97
C ALA A 29 17.21 12.06 -13.78
N TRP A 30 16.89 12.48 -12.56
CA TRP A 30 17.47 11.89 -11.36
C TRP A 30 17.04 10.43 -11.17
N LEU A 31 15.75 10.12 -11.34
CA LEU A 31 15.22 8.75 -11.26
C LEU A 31 15.87 7.81 -12.31
N ASP A 32 16.07 8.31 -13.53
CA ASP A 32 16.78 7.58 -14.59
C ASP A 32 18.25 7.35 -14.23
N SER A 33 18.91 8.34 -13.61
CA SER A 33 20.32 8.22 -13.19
C SER A 33 20.54 7.16 -12.11
N ILE A 34 19.51 6.85 -11.32
CA ILE A 34 19.54 5.83 -10.25
C ILE A 34 18.87 4.51 -10.68
N GLY A 35 18.61 4.32 -11.98
CA GLY A 35 18.20 3.04 -12.57
C GLY A 35 16.70 2.84 -12.86
N SER A 36 15.84 3.83 -12.60
CA SER A 36 14.42 3.73 -12.98
C SER A 36 14.27 3.51 -14.50
N PRO A 37 13.36 2.65 -14.97
CA PRO A 37 12.28 1.97 -14.25
C PRO A 37 12.51 0.47 -13.98
N TYR A 38 13.58 -0.14 -14.50
CA TYR A 38 13.75 -1.60 -14.50
C TYR A 38 14.88 -2.11 -13.59
N GLY A 39 15.69 -1.22 -12.99
CA GLY A 39 16.78 -1.61 -12.09
C GLY A 39 17.10 -0.57 -11.02
N GLY A 40 17.94 -0.95 -10.05
CA GLY A 40 18.46 -0.03 -9.04
C GLY A 40 17.43 0.64 -8.11
N PRO A 41 17.88 1.62 -7.32
CA PRO A 41 17.06 2.32 -6.32
C PRO A 41 15.85 3.07 -6.88
N GLY A 42 15.94 3.53 -8.14
CA GLY A 42 14.85 4.24 -8.82
C GLY A 42 13.58 3.39 -8.99
N HIS A 43 13.71 2.06 -9.07
CA HIS A 43 12.58 1.13 -9.15
C HIS A 43 11.70 1.14 -7.88
N LEU A 44 12.28 1.50 -6.72
CA LEU A 44 11.56 1.54 -5.44
C LEU A 44 10.60 2.72 -5.38
N ILE A 45 11.02 3.87 -5.89
CA ILE A 45 10.26 5.11 -5.89
C ILE A 45 9.23 5.11 -7.02
N ASP A 46 9.67 4.76 -8.23
CA ASP A 46 8.96 5.07 -9.46
C ASP A 46 7.81 4.09 -9.72
N PRO A 47 8.03 2.79 -9.98
CA PRO A 47 6.95 1.81 -10.11
C PRO A 47 6.43 1.27 -8.77
N LEU A 48 7.29 0.93 -7.79
CA LEU A 48 6.80 0.21 -6.59
C LEU A 48 6.01 1.11 -5.65
N ALA A 49 6.58 2.21 -5.15
CA ALA A 49 5.90 3.08 -4.19
C ALA A 49 4.65 3.74 -4.80
N HIS A 50 4.78 4.28 -6.01
CA HIS A 50 3.68 4.95 -6.72
C HIS A 50 2.53 3.99 -7.04
N ALA A 51 2.81 2.81 -7.62
CA ALA A 51 1.74 1.89 -7.98
C ALA A 51 1.02 1.36 -6.74
N HIS A 52 1.75 1.02 -5.66
CA HIS A 52 1.13 0.48 -4.46
C HIS A 52 0.27 1.52 -3.73
N ILE A 53 0.69 2.79 -3.63
CA ILE A 53 -0.14 3.81 -2.97
C ILE A 53 -1.44 4.09 -3.75
N ASN A 54 -1.39 4.06 -5.09
CA ASN A 54 -2.59 4.23 -5.92
C ASN A 54 -3.49 2.99 -5.89
N VAL A 55 -2.94 1.80 -6.11
CA VAL A 55 -3.72 0.56 -6.19
C VAL A 55 -4.18 0.13 -4.81
N VAL A 56 -3.25 -0.13 -3.88
CA VAL A 56 -3.61 -0.64 -2.54
C VAL A 56 -4.21 0.48 -1.70
N GLY A 57 -3.52 1.60 -1.58
CA GLY A 57 -3.96 2.72 -0.75
C GLY A 57 -5.24 3.35 -1.27
N GLY A 58 -5.31 3.59 -2.58
CA GLY A 58 -6.48 4.15 -3.24
C GLY A 58 -7.57 3.11 -3.49
N VAL A 59 -7.41 2.30 -4.53
CA VAL A 59 -8.49 1.47 -5.07
C VAL A 59 -8.93 0.37 -4.11
N VAL A 60 -7.99 -0.39 -3.54
CA VAL A 60 -8.33 -1.56 -2.72
C VAL A 60 -8.98 -1.16 -1.40
N ILE A 61 -8.44 -0.19 -0.67
CA ILE A 61 -9.06 0.30 0.58
C ILE A 61 -10.48 0.83 0.31
N PHE A 62 -10.71 1.51 -0.82
CA PHE A 62 -12.05 1.93 -1.23
C PHE A 62 -12.98 0.73 -1.43
N LEU A 63 -12.55 -0.27 -2.21
CA LEU A 63 -13.34 -1.46 -2.50
C LEU A 63 -13.64 -2.27 -1.24
N MET A 64 -12.72 -2.37 -0.28
CA MET A 64 -12.95 -2.99 1.02
C MET A 64 -14.01 -2.24 1.84
N GLY A 65 -13.95 -0.90 1.84
CA GLY A 65 -14.96 -0.08 2.51
C GLY A 65 -16.33 -0.21 1.85
N ALA A 66 -16.37 -0.22 0.52
CA ALA A 66 -17.58 -0.39 -0.27
C ALA A 66 -18.21 -1.78 -0.07
N SER A 67 -17.40 -2.85 -0.06
CA SER A 67 -17.90 -4.20 0.16
C SER A 67 -18.50 -4.37 1.56
N TYR A 68 -17.86 -3.83 2.60
CA TYR A 68 -18.43 -3.86 3.95
C TYR A 68 -19.73 -3.07 4.10
N TYR A 69 -19.95 -2.06 3.27
CA TYR A 69 -21.21 -1.33 3.24
C TYR A 69 -22.29 -2.07 2.42
N LEU A 70 -21.92 -2.59 1.25
CA LEU A 70 -22.84 -3.15 0.29
C LEU A 70 -23.31 -4.56 0.67
N LEU A 71 -22.42 -5.38 1.23
CA LEU A 71 -22.67 -6.80 1.50
C LEU A 71 -23.83 -7.02 2.50
N PRO A 72 -23.95 -6.27 3.61
CA PRO A 72 -25.12 -6.36 4.49
C PRO A 72 -26.40 -5.85 3.84
N LYS A 73 -26.32 -4.81 2.99
CA LYS A 73 -27.49 -4.26 2.29
C LYS A 73 -28.06 -5.22 1.25
N MET A 74 -27.20 -5.92 0.52
CA MET A 74 -27.63 -6.88 -0.49
C MET A 74 -28.17 -8.17 0.10
N SER A 75 -27.55 -8.65 1.18
CA SER A 75 -27.90 -9.94 1.79
C SER A 75 -28.95 -9.85 2.90
N GLY A 76 -29.21 -8.65 3.44
CA GLY A 76 -30.04 -8.47 4.63
C GLY A 76 -29.42 -8.99 5.93
N VAL A 77 -28.21 -9.55 5.88
CA VAL A 77 -27.52 -10.15 7.03
C VAL A 77 -26.43 -9.22 7.52
N SER A 78 -26.40 -8.98 8.84
CA SER A 78 -25.34 -8.19 9.47
C SER A 78 -23.97 -8.86 9.31
N LEU A 79 -22.91 -8.04 9.11
CA LEU A 79 -21.52 -8.50 9.07
C LEU A 79 -21.19 -9.38 10.28
N TYR A 80 -20.26 -10.32 10.08
CA TYR A 80 -19.83 -11.22 11.16
C TYR A 80 -19.25 -10.45 12.36
N SER A 81 -18.34 -9.50 12.15
CA SER A 81 -17.79 -8.68 13.22
C SER A 81 -17.38 -7.28 12.76
N GLN A 82 -17.90 -6.26 13.46
CA GLN A 82 -17.49 -4.86 13.28
C GLN A 82 -16.08 -4.58 13.82
N ARG A 83 -15.61 -5.36 14.79
CA ARG A 83 -14.24 -5.25 15.30
C ARG A 83 -13.23 -5.68 14.23
N LEU A 84 -13.52 -6.75 13.49
CA LEU A 84 -12.66 -7.19 12.38
C LEU A 84 -12.58 -6.15 11.27
N VAL A 85 -13.68 -5.45 10.95
CA VAL A 85 -13.66 -4.31 10.01
C VAL A 85 -12.68 -3.23 10.45
N THR A 86 -12.69 -2.91 11.76
CA THR A 86 -11.80 -1.90 12.33
C THR A 86 -10.34 -2.36 12.30
N HIS A 87 -10.08 -3.63 12.58
CA HIS A 87 -8.74 -4.20 12.44
C HIS A 87 -8.25 -4.19 10.99
N THR A 88 -9.08 -4.63 10.03
CA THR A 88 -8.76 -4.52 8.59
C THR A 88 -8.33 -3.11 8.24
N PHE A 89 -9.12 -2.10 8.63
CA PHE A 89 -8.79 -0.71 8.36
C PHE A 89 -7.41 -0.30 8.88
N TRP A 90 -7.13 -0.56 10.16
CA TRP A 90 -5.87 -0.13 10.76
C TRP A 90 -4.67 -0.89 10.19
N TRP A 91 -4.78 -2.21 10.02
CA TRP A 91 -3.70 -3.02 9.46
C TRP A 91 -3.39 -2.65 8.01
N THR A 92 -4.41 -2.45 7.16
CA THR A 92 -4.18 -2.05 5.77
C THR A 92 -3.70 -0.60 5.67
N SER A 93 -4.27 0.33 6.43
CA SER A 93 -3.87 1.74 6.40
C SER A 93 -2.46 1.95 6.94
N LEU A 94 -2.11 1.36 8.08
CA LEU A 94 -0.75 1.47 8.62
C LEU A 94 0.25 0.71 7.75
N GLY A 95 -0.14 -0.45 7.22
CA GLY A 95 0.66 -1.23 6.29
C GLY A 95 1.01 -0.44 5.03
N ILE A 96 0.03 0.17 4.35
CA ILE A 96 0.31 0.92 3.12
C ILE A 96 1.09 2.22 3.37
N THR A 97 0.77 2.95 4.45
CA THR A 97 1.52 4.16 4.81
C THR A 97 2.96 3.82 5.15
N GLY A 98 3.19 2.78 5.95
CA GLY A 98 4.55 2.32 6.24
C GLY A 98 5.26 1.86 4.97
N PHE A 99 4.59 1.09 4.11
CA PHE A 99 5.19 0.51 2.91
C PHE A 99 5.64 1.61 1.96
N TYR A 100 4.77 2.60 1.73
CA TYR A 100 5.07 3.78 0.94
C TYR A 100 6.25 4.57 1.52
N SER A 101 6.21 4.93 2.81
CA SER A 101 7.28 5.70 3.45
C SER A 101 8.62 4.96 3.43
N THR A 102 8.61 3.64 3.59
CA THR A 102 9.79 2.78 3.57
C THR A 102 10.42 2.77 2.18
N LEU A 103 9.63 2.54 1.13
CA LEU A 103 10.12 2.55 -0.25
C LEU A 103 10.64 3.93 -0.68
N MET A 104 9.97 5.00 -0.28
CA MET A 104 10.44 6.37 -0.53
C MET A 104 11.75 6.65 0.20
N GLY A 105 11.84 6.31 1.48
CA GLY A 105 13.04 6.54 2.29
C GLY A 105 14.25 5.78 1.76
N PHE A 106 14.11 4.47 1.57
CA PHE A 106 15.20 3.64 1.04
C PHE A 106 15.55 4.00 -0.41
N GLY A 107 14.56 4.24 -1.28
CA GLY A 107 14.82 4.62 -2.66
C GLY A 107 15.61 5.93 -2.77
N ILE A 108 15.34 6.93 -1.92
CA ILE A 108 16.10 8.19 -1.91
C ILE A 108 17.50 7.96 -1.33
N MET A 109 17.61 7.23 -0.21
CA MET A 109 18.89 6.97 0.43
C MET A 109 19.83 6.18 -0.48
N GLU A 110 19.35 5.08 -1.07
CA GLU A 110 20.13 4.27 -2.01
C GLU A 110 20.40 5.04 -3.30
N GLY A 111 19.47 5.85 -3.79
CA GLY A 111 19.68 6.70 -4.97
C GLY A 111 20.77 7.74 -4.75
N LEU A 112 20.86 8.32 -3.55
CA LEU A 112 21.95 9.24 -3.20
C LEU A 112 23.27 8.50 -2.98
N ALA A 113 23.25 7.37 -2.26
CA ALA A 113 24.44 6.56 -2.03
C ALA A 113 25.07 6.07 -3.34
N LEU A 114 24.25 5.62 -4.30
CA LEU A 114 24.72 5.17 -5.61
C LEU A 114 25.41 6.28 -6.43
N LEU A 115 25.06 7.55 -6.19
CA LEU A 115 25.70 8.70 -6.83
C LEU A 115 27.00 9.13 -6.14
N GLU A 116 27.20 8.75 -4.88
CA GLU A 116 28.37 9.11 -4.08
C GLU A 116 29.43 8.00 -4.08
N ASP A 117 29.03 6.78 -3.72
CA ASP A 117 29.88 5.59 -3.71
C ASP A 117 29.03 4.30 -3.86
N PRO A 118 29.24 3.49 -4.92
CA PRO A 118 28.51 2.25 -5.13
C PRO A 118 28.62 1.25 -3.98
N ASP A 119 29.72 1.24 -3.22
CA ASP A 119 29.94 0.30 -2.12
C ASP A 119 29.01 0.57 -0.93
N LEU A 120 28.51 1.81 -0.77
CA LEU A 120 27.51 2.15 0.26
C LEU A 120 26.13 1.54 -0.02
N VAL A 121 25.84 1.14 -1.25
CA VAL A 121 24.53 0.55 -1.63
C VAL A 121 24.38 -0.86 -1.04
N ASP A 122 25.48 -1.61 -0.95
CA ASP A 122 25.49 -2.97 -0.39
C ASP A 122 25.18 -2.98 1.11
N ASP A 123 25.65 -1.96 1.85
CA ASP A 123 25.36 -1.79 3.27
C ASP A 123 23.87 -1.46 3.52
N ILE A 124 23.24 -0.68 2.62
CA ILE A 124 21.81 -0.34 2.72
C ILE A 124 20.92 -1.54 2.37
N HIS A 125 21.35 -2.35 1.38
CA HIS A 125 20.63 -3.56 0.95
C HIS A 125 20.37 -4.55 2.09
N ARG A 126 21.27 -4.62 3.08
CA ARG A 126 21.16 -5.50 4.24
C ARG A 126 19.96 -5.18 5.14
N PHE A 127 19.59 -3.90 5.25
CA PHE A 127 18.46 -3.45 6.06
C PHE A 127 17.17 -3.27 5.25
N TYR A 128 17.30 -3.05 3.94
CA TYR A 128 16.20 -2.89 2.99
C TYR A 128 15.23 -4.08 3.00
N GLY A 129 15.73 -5.29 2.77
CA GLY A 129 14.90 -6.49 2.59
C GLY A 129 14.02 -6.83 3.81
N PRO A 130 14.58 -6.92 5.04
CA PRO A 130 13.80 -7.22 6.23
C PRO A 130 12.74 -6.16 6.55
N THR A 131 13.06 -4.87 6.37
CA THR A 131 12.15 -3.78 6.73
C THR A 131 10.92 -3.77 5.83
N ILE A 132 11.12 -3.89 4.52
CA ILE A 132 10.00 -3.97 3.57
C ILE A 132 9.19 -5.25 3.79
N GLY A 133 9.85 -6.37 4.07
CA GLY A 133 9.17 -7.62 4.40
C GLY A 133 8.23 -7.47 5.60
N ILE A 134 8.70 -6.83 6.68
CA ILE A 134 7.89 -6.59 7.89
C ILE A 134 6.67 -5.74 7.56
N VAL A 135 6.87 -4.61 6.87
CA VAL A 135 5.77 -3.69 6.58
C VAL A 135 4.78 -4.28 5.57
N SER A 136 5.26 -5.03 4.58
CA SER A 136 4.42 -5.80 3.66
C SER A 136 3.60 -6.86 4.40
N THR A 137 4.17 -7.48 5.43
CA THR A 137 3.47 -8.47 6.25
C THR A 137 2.35 -7.82 7.07
N ILE A 138 2.60 -6.64 7.67
CA ILE A 138 1.59 -5.85 8.37
C ILE A 138 0.41 -5.53 7.43
N MET A 139 0.70 -5.09 6.21
CA MET A 139 -0.31 -4.86 5.18
C MET A 139 -1.06 -6.16 4.83
N GLY A 140 -0.34 -7.26 4.65
CA GLY A 140 -0.87 -8.60 4.37
C GLY A 140 -1.83 -9.12 5.44
N ILE A 141 -1.53 -8.88 6.72
CA ILE A 141 -2.44 -9.22 7.83
C ILE A 141 -3.78 -8.51 7.66
N GLY A 142 -3.78 -7.25 7.23
CA GLY A 142 -5.01 -6.51 6.96
C GLY A 142 -5.89 -7.17 5.88
N PHE A 143 -5.26 -7.67 4.81
CA PHE A 143 -5.93 -8.45 3.77
C PHE A 143 -6.50 -9.77 4.30
N TRP A 144 -5.74 -10.52 5.09
CA TRP A 144 -6.20 -11.77 5.67
C TRP A 144 -7.39 -11.58 6.61
N VAL A 145 -7.35 -10.54 7.46
CA VAL A 145 -8.47 -10.18 8.34
C VAL A 145 -9.70 -9.80 7.50
N TYR A 146 -9.51 -9.08 6.39
CA TYR A 146 -10.59 -8.73 5.47
C TYR A 146 -11.25 -9.99 4.90
N PHE A 147 -10.46 -10.87 4.30
CA PHE A 147 -10.95 -12.10 3.69
C PHE A 147 -11.65 -13.01 4.71
N ALA A 148 -11.08 -13.17 5.90
CA ALA A 148 -11.69 -13.95 6.96
C ALA A 148 -13.07 -13.40 7.34
N ASN A 149 -13.21 -12.09 7.52
CA ASN A 149 -14.48 -11.47 7.89
C ASN A 149 -15.54 -11.61 6.79
N ILE A 150 -15.16 -11.43 5.52
CA ILE A 150 -16.06 -11.62 4.37
C ILE A 150 -16.48 -13.09 4.25
N PHE A 151 -15.53 -14.03 4.34
CA PHE A 151 -15.81 -15.46 4.25
C PHE A 151 -16.79 -15.92 5.33
N LEU A 152 -16.58 -15.50 6.59
CA LEU A 152 -17.48 -15.81 7.69
C LEU A 152 -18.86 -15.17 7.50
N THR A 153 -18.92 -13.96 6.94
CA THR A 153 -20.19 -13.30 6.62
C THR A 153 -20.94 -14.03 5.51
N VAL A 154 -20.27 -14.46 4.45
CA VAL A 154 -20.87 -15.26 3.36
C VAL A 154 -21.38 -16.62 3.89
N ARG A 155 -20.61 -17.28 4.75
CA ARG A 155 -21.04 -18.53 5.39
C ARG A 155 -22.27 -18.32 6.27
N LYS A 156 -22.38 -17.18 6.95
CA LYS A 156 -23.56 -16.79 7.72
C LYS A 156 -24.77 -16.60 6.80
N ILE A 157 -24.61 -15.88 5.69
CA ILE A 157 -25.67 -15.66 4.69
C ILE A 157 -26.21 -16.99 4.16
N ARG A 158 -25.33 -17.92 3.75
CA ARG A 158 -25.73 -19.25 3.25
C ARG A 158 -26.47 -20.13 4.26
N ARG A 159 -26.39 -19.83 5.56
CA ARG A 159 -27.13 -20.55 6.61
C ARG A 159 -28.49 -19.92 6.91
N THR A 160 -28.73 -18.69 6.46
CA THR A 160 -29.94 -17.92 6.74
C THR A 160 -30.88 -17.83 5.52
N SER A 161 -30.35 -18.08 4.31
CA SER A 161 -31.12 -18.33 3.09
C SER A 161 -31.56 -19.78 3.00
#